data_AF-A0A4Q0AZK0-F1
#
_entry.id   AF-A0A4Q0AZK0-F1
#
_cell.length_a   1.000
_cell.length_b   1.000
_cell.length_c   1.000
_cell.angle_alpha   90.00
_cell.angle_beta   90.00
_cell.angle_gamma   90.00
#
_symmetry.space_group_name_H-M   'P 1'
#
loop_
_entity.id
_entity.type
_entity.pdbx_description
1 polymer ?
#
loop_
_entity_poly.entity_id
_entity_poly.type
_entity_poly.pdbx_seq_one_letter_code
_entity_poly.pdbx_strand_id
1 'polypeptide(L)' 'MTANSQYPGFDYPAQNLSKFLGVLDFFTIMLKDGSIIHFKPDDANSFRHWLLLNKVIDMRTEKGWVTS' A
#
# COMPACT_ATOMS: atom_id res chain seq x y z
N MET A 1 11.13 17.96 -2.91
CA MET A 1 11.09 16.78 -3.79
C MET A 1 9.69 16.22 -3.74
N THR A 2 8.90 16.44 -4.79
CA THR A 2 7.53 15.94 -4.91
C THR A 2 7.58 14.44 -5.12
N ALA A 3 7.29 13.67 -4.08
CA ALA A 3 7.06 12.23 -4.21
C ALA A 3 6.01 12.03 -5.31
N ASN A 4 6.34 11.22 -6.33
CA ASN A 4 5.42 10.88 -7.41
C ASN A 4 4.10 10.43 -6.78
N SER A 5 3.08 11.28 -6.89
CA SER A 5 1.87 11.15 -6.09
C SER A 5 1.05 9.93 -6.52
N GLN A 6 1.37 9.30 -7.66
CA GLN A 6 0.65 8.18 -8.22
C GLN A 6 1.60 7.13 -8.78
N TYR A 7 1.25 5.85 -8.63
CA TYR A 7 1.96 4.72 -9.23
C TYR A 7 1.36 4.42 -10.62
N PRO A 8 2.17 4.08 -11.64
CA PRO A 8 1.65 3.74 -12.97
C PRO A 8 0.65 2.58 -12.92
N GLY A 9 -0.53 2.76 -13.52
CA GLY A 9 -1.58 1.73 -13.54
C GLY A 9 -2.34 1.56 -12.22
N PHE A 10 -2.11 2.43 -11.23
CA PHE A 10 -2.86 2.47 -9.99
C PHE A 10 -3.67 3.78 -9.89
N ASP A 11 -4.98 3.63 -9.66
CA ASP A 11 -5.93 4.75 -9.80
C ASP A 11 -5.91 5.74 -8.65
N TYR A 12 -5.24 5.42 -7.54
CA TYR A 12 -5.29 6.21 -6.33
C TYR A 12 -3.94 6.86 -6.03
N PRO A 13 -3.92 8.16 -5.72
CA PRO A 13 -2.69 8.80 -5.31
C PRO A 13 -2.30 8.37 -3.90
N ALA A 14 -0.99 8.26 -3.63
CA ALA A 14 -0.40 7.88 -2.34
C ALA A 14 -1.03 8.56 -1.12
N GLN A 15 -1.40 9.84 -1.25
CA GLN A 15 -2.01 10.64 -0.20
C GLN A 15 -3.39 10.14 0.24
N ASN A 16 -4.08 9.35 -0.58
CA ASN A 16 -5.39 8.78 -0.27
C ASN A 16 -5.29 7.42 0.42
N LEU A 17 -4.08 6.82 0.44
CA LEU A 17 -3.84 5.54 1.09
C LEU A 17 -3.62 5.75 2.59
N SER A 18 -4.15 4.80 3.37
CA SER A 18 -4.00 4.75 4.83
C SER A 18 -3.03 3.63 5.21
N LYS A 19 -3.40 2.38 4.87
CA LYS A 19 -2.64 1.17 5.22
C LYS A 19 -2.69 0.17 4.07
N PHE A 20 -1.75 -0.77 4.04
CA PHE A 20 -1.79 -1.87 3.09
C PHE A 20 -1.42 -3.19 3.76
N LEU A 21 -1.90 -4.27 3.17
CA LEU A 21 -1.55 -5.64 3.48
C LEU A 21 -1.14 -6.34 2.17
N GLY A 22 0.15 -6.65 2.05
CA GLY A 22 0.68 -7.40 0.92
C GLY A 22 0.76 -8.90 1.22
N VAL A 23 0.34 -9.73 0.26
CA VAL A 23 0.54 -11.18 0.24
C VAL A 23 1.04 -11.57 -1.15
N LEU A 24 2.33 -11.94 -1.26
CA LEU A 24 2.98 -12.26 -2.54
C LEU A 24 2.83 -11.11 -3.56
N ASP A 25 2.04 -11.32 -4.60
CA ASP A 25 1.76 -10.42 -5.71
C ASP A 25 0.43 -9.66 -5.57
N PHE A 26 -0.27 -9.81 -4.44
CA PHE A 26 -1.58 -9.21 -4.21
C PHE A 26 -1.57 -8.26 -3.02
N PHE A 27 -2.22 -7.11 -3.17
CA PHE A 27 -2.27 -6.06 -2.15
C PHE A 27 -3.71 -5.69 -1.82
N THR A 28 -4.07 -5.80 -0.55
CA THR A 28 -5.27 -5.15 0.00
C THR A 28 -4.85 -3.78 0.52
N ILE A 29 -5.54 -2.74 0.08
CA ILE A 29 -5.22 -1.35 0.42
C ILE A 29 -6.44 -0.72 1.07
N MET A 30 -6.24 -0.15 2.25
CA MET A 30 -7.21 0.68 2.93
C MET A 30 -6.97 2.14 2.57
N LEU A 31 -7.98 2.78 2.03
CA LEU A 31 -7.99 4.22 1.76
C LEU A 31 -8.39 5.00 3.02
N LYS A 32 -8.11 6.30 3.03
CA LYS A 32 -8.41 7.18 4.17
C LYS A 32 -9.91 7.42 4.39
N ASP A 33 -10.73 7.24 3.37
CA ASP A 33 -12.19 7.28 3.45
C ASP A 33 -12.79 5.99 4.05
N GLY A 34 -11.96 5.01 4.38
CA GLY A 34 -12.37 3.70 4.90
C GLY A 34 -12.66 2.66 3.82
N SER A 35 -12.61 3.02 2.54
CA SER A 35 -12.77 2.09 1.44
C SER A 35 -11.60 1.10 1.38
N ILE A 36 -11.90 -0.15 1.00
CA ILE A 36 -10.90 -1.20 0.83
C ILE A 36 -10.86 -1.59 -0.64
N ILE A 37 -9.67 -1.58 -1.22
CA ILE A 37 -9.43 -1.96 -2.61
C ILE A 37 -8.41 -3.09 -2.69
N HIS A 38 -8.47 -3.83 -3.79
CA HIS A 38 -7.54 -4.89 -4.11
C HIS A 38 -6.78 -4.53 -5.38
N PHE A 39 -5.46 -4.69 -5.34
CA PHE A 39 -4.60 -4.36 -6.47
C PHE A 39 -3.54 -5.44 -6.67
N LYS A 40 -3.35 -5.81 -7.93
CA LYS A 40 -2.31 -6.73 -8.37
C LYS A 40 -1.39 -6.00 -9.35
N PRO A 41 -0.25 -5.45 -8.89
CA PRO A 41 0.73 -4.82 -9.77
C PRO A 41 1.47 -5.86 -10.63
N ASP A 42 1.95 -5.45 -11.79
CA ASP A 42 2.86 -6.27 -12.61
C ASP A 42 4.20 -6.54 -11.89
N ASP A 43 4.66 -5.57 -11.10
CA ASP A 43 5.85 -5.69 -10.23
C ASP A 43 5.48 -5.38 -8.77
N ALA A 44 5.25 -6.44 -8.01
CA ALA A 44 4.92 -6.38 -6.60
C ALA A 44 6.01 -5.75 -5.73
N ASN A 45 7.29 -5.96 -6.08
CA ASN A 45 8.39 -5.40 -5.30
C ASN A 45 8.47 -3.88 -5.49
N SER A 46 8.36 -3.43 -6.74
CA SER A 46 8.34 -2.00 -7.07
C SER A 46 7.14 -1.29 -6.44
N PHE A 47 5.95 -1.90 -6.49
CA PHE A 47 4.76 -1.34 -5.87
C PHE A 47 4.88 -1.24 -4.34
N ARG A 48 5.36 -2.31 -3.68
CA ARG A 48 5.60 -2.30 -2.23
C ARG A 48 6.62 -1.23 -1.84
N HIS A 49 7.70 -1.10 -2.60
CA HIS A 49 8.70 -0.06 -2.36
C HIS A 49 8.10 1.34 -2.48
N TRP A 50 7.27 1.60 -3.49
CA TRP A 50 6.55 2.88 -3.64
C TRP A 50 5.62 3.19 -2.45
N LEU A 51 4.88 2.19 -1.94
CA LEU A 51 4.03 2.36 -0.75
C LEU A 51 4.86 2.78 0.48
N LEU A 52 5.99 2.12 0.71
CA LEU A 52 6.88 2.41 1.83
C LEU A 52 7.54 3.79 1.71
N LEU A 53 8.01 4.16 0.51
CA LEU A 53 8.55 5.51 0.24
C LEU A 53 7.52 6.61 0.51
N ASN A 54 6.25 6.34 0.26
CA ASN A 54 5.13 7.24 0.55
C ASN A 54 4.58 7.13 1.97
N LYS A 55 5.26 6.37 2.86
CA LYS A 55 4.89 6.19 4.27
C LYS A 55 3.51 5.57 4.48
N VAL A 56 3.03 4.77 3.53
CA VAL A 56 1.82 3.96 3.74
C VAL A 56 2.18 2.82 4.70
N ILE A 57 1.33 2.60 5.71
CA ILE A 57 1.61 1.67 6.80
C ILE A 57 1.44 0.22 6.31
N ASP A 58 2.47 -0.61 6.49
CA ASP A 58 2.38 -2.06 6.28
C ASP A 58 1.76 -2.73 7.51
N MET A 59 0.54 -3.25 7.36
CA MET A 59 -0.23 -3.86 8.44
C MET A 59 0.45 -5.09 9.05
N ARG A 60 1.35 -5.79 8.33
CA ARG A 60 2.12 -6.91 8.91
C ARG A 60 3.18 -6.45 9.91
N THR A 61 3.60 -5.20 9.80
CA THR A 61 4.64 -4.61 10.64
C THR A 61 4.07 -3.84 11.83
N GLU A 62 2.74 -3.65 11.88
CA GLU A 62 2.07 -3.07 13.04
C GLU A 62 2.22 -3.99 14.26
N LYS A 63 2.86 -3.47 15.32
CA LYS A 63 3.01 -4.18 16.60
C LYS A 63 1.61 -4.50 17.15
N GLY A 64 1.29 -5.79 17.24
CA GLY A 64 0.00 -6.30 17.74
C GLY A 64 -0.65 -7.37 16.86
N TRP A 65 -0.17 -7.58 15.63
CA TRP A 65 -0.69 -8.62 14.72
C TRP A 65 -0.06 -10.01 14.90
N VAL A 66 1.05 -10.13 15.64
CA VAL A 66 1.62 -11.42 16.02
C VAL A 66 1.13 -11.76 17.43
N THR A 67 0.02 -12.48 17.53
CA THR A 67 -0.28 -13.28 18.72
C THR A 67 0.71 -14.45 18.72
N SER A 68 1.77 -14.31 19.51
CA SER A 68 2.57 -15.46 19.93
C SER A 68 1.95 -16.12 21.15
#